data_AF-A0A972B953-F1
#
_entry.id   AF-A0A972B953-F1
#
_cell.length_a   1.000
_cell.length_b   1.000
_cell.length_c   1.000
_cell.angle_alpha   90.00
_cell.angle_beta   90.00
_cell.angle_gamma   90.00
#
_symmetry.space_group_name_H-M   'P 1'
#
loop_
_entity.id
_entity.type
_entity.pdbx_description
1 polymer ?
#
loop_
_entity_poly.entity_id
_entity_poly.type
_entity_poly.pdbx_seq_one_letter_code
_entity_poly.pdbx_strand_id
1 'polypeptide(L)'
;SEKGRKFKSKEEYRRAKKKKHPKVAVLVVTDREGNLLFKQVGEKKVKNEQLREELKNRLSKSNLICVKPKKEFRKAVKSLQSKKVIVNKRQIKRGIYSVKIVESKIINFKMWLSRFHGVATKYLQSYLMWFVIMSKYLKELIDPDIGRLLNLSSHDRWAWDKYREILSQRYE
;
A
#
# COMPACT_ATOMS: atom_id res chain seq x y z
N SER A 1 17.64 -7.26 0.64
CA SER A 1 17.47 -8.69 0.30
C SER A 1 17.34 -8.77 -1.20
N GLU A 2 18.11 -9.62 -1.86
CA GLU A 2 18.10 -9.77 -3.32
C GLU A 2 17.67 -11.19 -3.66
N LYS A 3 16.40 -11.33 -4.02
CA LYS A 3 15.88 -12.57 -4.58
C LYS A 3 16.59 -12.83 -5.91
N GLY A 4 17.05 -14.06 -6.12
CA GLY A 4 17.76 -14.46 -7.33
C GLY A 4 19.27 -14.18 -7.33
N ARG A 5 19.84 -13.66 -6.24
CA ARG A 5 21.30 -13.52 -6.11
C ARG A 5 21.97 -14.90 -6.15
N LYS A 6 22.90 -15.09 -7.09
CA LYS A 6 23.83 -16.23 -7.09
C LYS A 6 24.94 -15.98 -6.07
N PHE A 7 25.27 -17.00 -5.28
CA PHE A 7 26.38 -16.95 -4.32
C PHE A 7 27.58 -17.67 -4.92
N LYS A 8 28.77 -17.08 -4.76
CA LYS A 8 30.02 -17.64 -5.29
C LYS A 8 30.52 -18.82 -4.43
N SER A 9 30.18 -18.85 -3.14
CA SER A 9 30.58 -19.92 -2.23
C SER A 9 29.51 -20.29 -1.20
N LYS A 10 29.63 -21.49 -0.61
CA LYS A 10 28.78 -21.98 0.48
C LYS A 10 28.90 -21.12 1.75
N GLU A 11 30.07 -20.54 1.97
CA GLU A 11 30.32 -19.63 3.10
C GLU A 11 29.59 -18.30 2.91
N GLU A 12 29.64 -17.72 1.71
CA GLU A 12 28.92 -16.51 1.35
C GLU A 12 27.41 -16.70 1.55
N TYR A 13 26.86 -17.84 1.10
CA TYR A 13 25.47 -18.22 1.31
C TYR A 13 25.11 -18.29 2.80
N ARG A 14 25.93 -18.95 3.62
CA ARG A 14 25.71 -19.04 5.07
C ARG A 14 25.74 -17.67 5.75
N ARG A 15 26.68 -16.79 5.38
CA ARG A 15 26.76 -15.41 5.89
C ARG A 15 25.52 -14.61 5.49
N ALA A 16 25.06 -14.74 4.24
CA ALA A 16 23.86 -14.05 3.76
C ALA A 16 22.59 -14.52 4.49
N LYS A 17 22.45 -15.83 4.75
CA LYS A 17 21.30 -16.39 5.49
C LYS A 17 21.25 -15.94 6.95
N LYS A 18 22.41 -15.70 7.58
CA LYS A 18 22.51 -15.15 8.95
C LYS A 18 22.22 -13.65 9.03
N LYS A 19 22.27 -12.91 7.92
CA LYS A 19 22.09 -11.45 7.91
C LYS A 19 20.63 -11.08 8.18
N LYS A 20 20.39 -10.37 9.28
CA LYS A 20 19.06 -9.81 9.59
C LYS A 20 18.72 -8.69 8.62
N HIS A 21 17.62 -8.83 7.89
CA HIS A 21 17.14 -7.77 7.01
C HIS A 21 16.34 -6.72 7.79
N PRO A 22 16.45 -5.43 7.43
CA PRO A 22 15.62 -4.39 8.03
C PRO A 22 14.14 -4.65 7.72
N LYS A 23 13.27 -4.34 8.69
CA LYS A 23 11.83 -4.37 8.48
C LYS A 23 11.44 -3.12 7.69
N VAL A 24 10.59 -3.32 6.70
CA VAL A 24 10.01 -2.24 5.90
C VAL A 24 8.57 -2.03 6.33
N ALA A 25 8.15 -0.78 6.36
CA ALA A 25 6.78 -0.43 6.69
C ALA A 25 5.99 -0.11 5.43
N VAL A 26 4.70 -0.43 5.49
CA VAL A 26 3.74 -0.20 4.42
C VAL A 26 2.54 0.52 5.01
N LEU A 27 2.20 1.67 4.44
CA LEU A 27 0.99 2.42 4.73
C LEU A 27 -0.14 1.84 3.86
N VAL A 28 -1.25 1.50 4.53
CA VAL A 28 -2.45 0.99 3.86
C VAL A 28 -3.62 1.91 4.17
N VAL A 29 -4.28 2.38 3.13
CA VAL A 29 -5.45 3.27 3.21
C VAL A 29 -6.52 2.71 2.29
N THR A 30 -7.77 2.75 2.77
CA THR A 30 -8.95 2.39 1.98
C THR A 30 -10.07 3.37 2.29
N ASP A 31 -10.94 3.62 1.32
CA ASP A 31 -12.18 4.36 1.53
C ASP A 31 -13.42 3.47 1.31
N ARG A 32 -14.60 4.10 1.30
CA ARG A 32 -15.90 3.43 1.09
C ARG A 32 -16.21 3.19 -0.39
N GLU A 33 -15.57 3.95 -1.29
CA GLU A 33 -15.71 3.81 -2.74
C GLU A 33 -14.86 2.66 -3.28
N GLY A 34 -14.10 1.97 -2.42
CA GLY A 34 -13.27 0.84 -2.80
C GLY A 34 -11.89 1.25 -3.30
N ASN A 35 -11.50 2.52 -3.20
CA ASN A 35 -10.13 2.93 -3.48
C ASN A 35 -9.19 2.33 -2.43
N LEU A 36 -8.07 1.80 -2.92
CA LEU A 36 -7.11 1.06 -2.12
C LEU A 36 -5.70 1.57 -2.41
N LEU A 37 -4.97 1.86 -1.34
CA LEU A 37 -3.57 2.28 -1.41
C LEU A 37 -2.72 1.34 -0.56
N PHE A 38 -1.67 0.78 -1.17
CA PHE A 38 -0.57 0.14 -0.49
C PHE A 38 0.74 0.84 -0.88
N LYS A 39 1.33 1.57 0.06
CA LYS A 39 2.53 2.39 -0.18
C LYS A 39 3.63 1.99 0.79
N GLN A 40 4.79 1.65 0.28
CA GLN A 40 5.99 1.47 1.10
C GLN A 40 6.38 2.82 1.72
N VAL A 41 6.50 2.86 3.03
CA VAL A 41 6.85 4.06 3.81
C VAL A 41 8.10 3.79 4.65
N GLY A 42 9.23 4.33 4.21
CA GLY A 42 10.52 4.18 4.89
C GLY A 42 11.10 2.76 4.86
N GLU A 43 12.43 2.68 4.76
CA GLU A 43 13.16 1.39 4.75
C GLU A 43 13.52 0.87 6.15
N LYS A 44 13.32 1.71 7.18
CA LYS A 44 13.70 1.43 8.58
C LYS A 44 12.61 1.88 9.56
N LYS A 45 12.74 3.10 10.11
CA LYS A 45 11.78 3.69 11.04
C LYS A 45 10.89 4.66 10.29
N VAL A 46 9.58 4.46 10.39
CA VAL A 46 8.59 5.36 9.79
C VAL A 46 8.65 6.70 10.52
N LYS A 47 8.94 7.76 9.77
CA LYS A 47 8.84 9.15 10.25
C LYS A 47 7.39 9.61 10.13
N ASN A 48 6.92 10.41 11.09
CA ASN A 48 5.53 10.90 11.05
C ASN A 48 5.30 11.86 9.89
N GLU A 49 6.35 12.56 9.48
CA GLU A 49 6.38 13.51 8.37
C GLU A 49 6.03 12.79 7.05
N GLN A 50 6.63 11.61 6.82
CA GLN A 50 6.36 10.78 5.64
C GLN A 50 4.89 10.32 5.59
N LEU A 51 4.34 9.90 6.73
CA LEU A 51 2.92 9.52 6.81
C LEU A 51 2.02 10.73 6.56
N ARG A 52 2.38 11.89 7.11
CA ARG A 52 1.60 13.12 6.96
C ARG A 52 1.57 13.60 5.52
N GLU A 53 2.71 13.60 4.82
CA GLU A 53 2.79 14.00 3.41
C GLU A 53 1.91 13.11 2.52
N GLU A 54 2.03 11.79 2.68
CA GLU A 54 1.20 10.84 1.92
C GLU A 54 -0.29 10.99 2.18
N LEU A 55 -0.67 11.30 3.42
CA LEU A 55 -2.08 11.54 3.79
C LEU A 55 -2.57 12.91 3.30
N LYS A 56 -1.77 13.98 3.42
CA LYS A 56 -2.15 15.34 3.04
C LYS A 56 -2.45 15.44 1.54
N ASN A 57 -1.68 14.75 0.71
CA ASN A 57 -1.86 14.79 -0.76
C ASN A 57 -3.12 14.06 -1.25
N ARG A 58 -3.81 13.32 -0.38
CA ARG A 58 -4.93 12.43 -0.76
C ARG A 58 -6.22 12.71 -0.02
N LEU A 59 -6.20 13.61 0.96
CA LEU A 59 -7.33 13.88 1.84
C LEU A 59 -7.76 15.32 1.70
N SER A 60 -9.06 15.52 1.46
CA SER A 60 -9.69 16.82 1.53
C SER A 60 -10.13 17.14 2.97
N LYS A 61 -10.49 18.39 3.22
CA LYS A 61 -10.96 18.85 4.54
C LYS A 61 -12.29 18.20 4.94
N SER A 62 -13.13 17.78 3.99
CA SER A 62 -14.43 17.18 4.24
C SER A 62 -14.35 15.70 4.63
N ASN A 63 -13.22 15.03 4.38
CA ASN A 63 -13.07 13.61 4.69
C ASN A 63 -13.05 13.35 6.21
N LEU A 64 -13.59 12.20 6.61
CA LEU A 64 -13.48 11.67 7.97
C LEU A 64 -12.48 10.52 8.00
N ILE A 65 -11.37 10.72 8.72
CA ILE A 65 -10.29 9.74 8.80
C ILE A 65 -10.50 8.80 9.99
N CYS A 66 -10.61 7.50 9.73
CA CYS A 66 -10.62 6.47 10.77
C CYS A 66 -9.22 5.85 10.89
N VAL A 67 -8.63 5.88 12.09
CA VAL A 67 -7.29 5.29 12.33
C VAL A 67 -7.26 4.32 13.50
N LYS A 68 -6.35 3.34 13.40
CA LYS A 68 -6.06 2.38 14.48
C LYS A 68 -5.49 3.11 15.72
N PRO A 69 -5.79 2.68 16.95
CA PRO A 69 -5.34 3.34 18.17
C PRO A 69 -3.85 3.08 18.47
N LYS A 70 -2.95 3.58 17.61
CA LYS A 70 -1.49 3.56 17.80
C LYS A 70 -0.92 4.97 17.89
N LYS A 71 0.20 5.14 18.60
CA LYS A 71 0.82 6.44 18.87
C LYS A 71 1.29 7.14 17.59
N GLU A 72 1.83 6.38 16.66
CA GLU A 72 2.34 6.84 15.37
C GLU A 72 1.20 7.42 14.52
N PHE A 73 0.09 6.69 14.36
CA PHE A 73 -1.06 7.16 13.61
C PHE A 73 -1.70 8.40 14.27
N ARG A 74 -1.83 8.41 15.60
CA ARG A 74 -2.34 9.58 16.32
C ARG A 74 -1.52 10.84 16.04
N LYS A 75 -0.19 10.72 16.02
CA LYS A 75 0.72 11.83 15.70
C LYS A 75 0.58 12.26 14.24
N ALA A 76 0.58 11.32 13.30
CA ALA A 76 0.47 11.59 11.87
C ALA A 76 -0.81 12.36 11.49
N VAL A 77 -1.95 12.01 12.10
CA VAL A 77 -3.24 12.69 11.82
C VAL A 77 -3.49 13.94 12.68
N LYS A 78 -2.68 14.19 13.72
CA LYS A 78 -2.90 15.33 14.63
C LYS A 78 -2.86 16.66 13.88
N SER A 79 -1.94 16.82 12.94
CA SER A 79 -1.76 18.03 12.11
C SER A 79 -2.65 18.11 10.88
N LEU A 80 -3.50 17.12 10.62
CA LEU A 80 -4.44 17.16 9.50
C LEU A 80 -5.70 17.94 9.90
N GLN A 81 -6.18 18.77 8.97
CA GLN A 81 -7.37 19.61 9.15
C GLN A 81 -8.69 18.81 9.04
N SER A 82 -8.66 17.64 8.41
CA SER A 82 -9.82 16.76 8.25
C SER A 82 -10.32 16.22 9.60
N LYS A 83 -11.63 15.91 9.66
CA LYS A 83 -12.22 15.25 10.83
C LYS A 83 -11.54 13.89 11.04
N LYS A 84 -11.34 13.49 12.29
CA LYS A 84 -10.57 12.28 12.62
C LYS A 84 -11.16 11.52 13.80
N VAL A 85 -11.21 10.20 13.66
CA VAL A 85 -11.70 9.26 14.67
C VAL A 85 -10.62 8.21 14.94
N ILE A 86 -10.22 8.12 16.20
CA ILE A 86 -9.40 7.01 16.68
C ILE A 86 -10.33 5.85 17.02
N VAL A 87 -10.26 4.75 16.27
CA VAL A 87 -11.16 3.60 16.41
C VAL A 87 -10.74 2.75 17.60
N ASN A 88 -11.19 3.13 18.80
CA ASN A 88 -10.97 2.40 20.05
C ASN A 88 -12.12 1.42 20.34
N LYS A 89 -12.02 0.66 21.44
CA LYS A 89 -13.05 -0.32 21.86
C LYS A 89 -14.46 0.29 21.94
N ARG A 90 -14.59 1.55 22.39
CA ARG A 90 -15.89 2.23 22.49
C ARG A 90 -16.48 2.52 21.10
N GLN A 91 -15.67 3.01 20.15
CA GLN A 91 -16.13 3.26 18.78
C GLN A 91 -16.50 1.97 18.05
N ILE A 92 -15.76 0.88 18.31
CA ILE A 92 -16.09 -0.45 17.77
C ILE A 92 -17.45 -0.91 18.29
N LYS A 93 -17.74 -0.75 19.60
CA LYS A 93 -19.05 -1.08 20.19
C LYS A 93 -20.20 -0.27 19.59
N ARG A 94 -19.96 1.00 19.24
CA ARG A 94 -20.95 1.86 18.57
C ARG A 94 -21.24 1.46 17.12
N GLY A 95 -20.38 0.65 16.49
CA GLY A 95 -20.59 0.12 15.13
C GLY A 95 -20.39 1.10 13.96
N ILE A 96 -20.41 2.42 14.20
CA ILE A 96 -20.34 3.44 13.15
C ILE A 96 -18.96 3.49 12.45
N TYR A 97 -17.88 3.26 13.20
CA TYR A 97 -16.51 3.38 12.70
C TYR A 97 -15.75 2.07 12.85
N SER A 98 -15.07 1.65 11.77
CA SER A 98 -14.35 0.38 11.72
C SER A 98 -13.07 0.49 10.90
N VAL A 99 -12.01 -0.16 11.39
CA VAL A 99 -10.76 -0.38 10.65
C VAL A 99 -10.68 -1.81 10.07
N LYS A 100 -11.73 -2.62 10.25
CA LYS A 100 -11.74 -4.04 9.85
C LYS A 100 -11.55 -4.23 8.34
N ILE A 101 -12.06 -3.31 7.52
CA ILE A 101 -11.92 -3.37 6.06
C ILE A 101 -10.43 -3.31 5.68
N VAL A 102 -9.69 -2.34 6.25
CA VAL A 102 -8.24 -2.22 6.05
C VAL A 102 -7.52 -3.47 6.56
N GLU A 103 -7.89 -3.98 7.73
CA GLU A 103 -7.27 -5.18 8.30
C GLU A 103 -7.49 -6.42 7.42
N SER A 104 -8.69 -6.60 6.88
CA SER A 104 -9.00 -7.66 5.91
C SER A 104 -8.17 -7.55 4.64
N LYS A 105 -8.03 -6.34 4.06
CA LYS A 105 -7.18 -6.12 2.89
C LYS A 105 -5.70 -6.44 3.18
N ILE A 106 -5.20 -6.12 4.38
CA ILE A 106 -3.83 -6.48 4.80
C ILE A 106 -3.66 -8.00 4.91
N ILE A 107 -4.64 -8.71 5.46
CA ILE A 107 -4.60 -10.18 5.55
C ILE A 107 -4.60 -10.79 4.15
N ASN A 108 -5.48 -10.32 3.26
CA ASN A 108 -5.55 -10.75 1.86
C ASN A 108 -4.22 -10.51 1.13
N PHE A 109 -3.60 -9.35 1.33
CA PHE A 109 -2.27 -9.07 0.77
C PHE A 109 -1.22 -10.06 1.26
N LYS A 110 -1.18 -10.37 2.56
CA LYS A 110 -0.23 -11.35 3.12
C LYS A 110 -0.44 -12.75 2.56
N MET A 111 -1.69 -13.19 2.42
CA MET A 111 -2.02 -14.49 1.82
C MET A 111 -1.64 -14.54 0.35
N TRP A 112 -1.82 -13.44 -0.39
CA TRP A 112 -1.38 -13.36 -1.78
C TRP A 112 0.15 -13.38 -1.89
N LEU A 113 0.85 -12.64 -1.02
CA LEU A 113 2.30 -12.51 -1.03
C LEU A 113 3.02 -13.83 -0.67
N SER A 114 2.40 -14.69 0.15
CA SER A 114 3.01 -15.96 0.59
C SER A 114 3.32 -16.91 -0.58
N ARG A 115 2.57 -16.80 -1.68
CA ARG A 115 2.74 -17.60 -2.91
C ARG A 115 4.10 -17.40 -3.58
N PHE A 116 4.77 -16.27 -3.34
CA PHE A 116 6.02 -15.93 -4.02
C PHE A 116 7.28 -16.44 -3.29
N HIS A 117 7.14 -17.12 -2.15
CA HIS A 117 8.25 -17.67 -1.36
C HIS A 117 9.38 -16.65 -1.09
N GLY A 118 9.00 -15.41 -0.82
CA GLY A 118 9.91 -14.29 -0.55
C GLY A 118 9.93 -13.25 -1.68
N VAL A 119 10.01 -11.98 -1.29
CA VAL A 119 10.07 -10.82 -2.18
C VAL A 119 11.25 -9.95 -1.75
N ALA A 120 12.07 -9.56 -2.72
CA ALA A 120 13.15 -8.62 -2.47
C ALA A 120 12.55 -7.25 -2.16
N THR A 121 13.03 -6.60 -1.10
CA THR A 121 12.54 -5.28 -0.68
C THR A 121 12.56 -4.23 -1.80
N LYS A 122 13.54 -4.30 -2.70
CA LYS A 122 13.64 -3.40 -3.87
C LYS A 122 12.45 -3.50 -4.83
N TYR A 123 11.75 -4.64 -4.85
CA TYR A 123 10.57 -4.85 -5.67
C TYR A 123 9.26 -4.79 -4.86
N LEU A 124 9.31 -4.57 -3.54
CA LEU A 124 8.12 -4.62 -2.71
C LEU A 124 7.03 -3.67 -3.21
N GLN A 125 7.38 -2.44 -3.60
CA GLN A 125 6.41 -1.48 -4.11
C GLN A 125 5.71 -1.94 -5.40
N SER A 126 6.40 -2.65 -6.29
CA SER A 126 5.79 -3.23 -7.50
C SER A 126 4.78 -4.31 -7.14
N TYR A 127 5.10 -5.18 -6.18
CA TYR A 127 4.16 -6.21 -5.69
C TYR A 127 2.95 -5.59 -4.99
N LEU A 128 3.14 -4.52 -4.22
CA LEU A 128 2.05 -3.77 -3.60
C LEU A 128 1.10 -3.21 -4.66
N MET A 129 1.64 -2.66 -5.75
CA MET A 129 0.83 -2.10 -6.83
C MET A 129 0.10 -3.20 -7.61
N TRP A 130 0.77 -4.31 -7.91
CA TRP A 130 0.13 -5.47 -8.54
C TRP A 130 -1.05 -5.98 -7.70
N PHE A 131 -0.89 -6.06 -6.38
CA PHE A 131 -2.00 -6.46 -5.50
C PHE A 131 -3.17 -5.46 -5.55
N VAL A 132 -2.90 -4.15 -5.57
CA VAL A 132 -3.94 -3.12 -5.69
C VAL A 132 -4.69 -3.28 -7.00
N ILE A 133 -3.98 -3.44 -8.11
CA ILE A 133 -4.59 -3.57 -9.43
C ILE A 133 -5.42 -4.83 -9.53
N MET A 134 -4.87 -5.96 -9.10
CA MET A 134 -5.61 -7.22 -9.10
C MET A 134 -6.83 -7.15 -8.20
N SER A 135 -6.73 -6.50 -7.04
CA SER A 135 -7.84 -6.39 -6.09
C SER A 135 -8.93 -5.41 -6.51
N LYS A 136 -8.63 -4.40 -7.33
CA LYS A 136 -9.56 -3.34 -7.73
C LYS A 136 -10.07 -3.51 -9.16
N TYR A 137 -9.20 -3.88 -10.10
CA TYR A 137 -9.49 -3.82 -11.53
C TYR A 137 -9.57 -5.18 -12.22
N LEU A 138 -9.00 -6.24 -11.64
CA LEU A 138 -9.03 -7.59 -12.25
C LEU A 138 -10.05 -8.53 -11.59
N LYS A 139 -10.71 -8.09 -10.52
CA LYS A 139 -11.75 -8.87 -9.81
C LYS A 139 -13.16 -8.64 -10.33
N GLU A 140 -13.39 -7.49 -10.93
CA GLU A 140 -14.61 -7.20 -11.68
C GLU A 140 -14.31 -7.47 -13.16
N LEU A 141 -15.32 -7.85 -13.94
CA LEU A 141 -15.28 -8.02 -15.40
C LEU A 141 -15.03 -6.67 -16.10
N ILE A 142 -13.95 -6.00 -15.74
CA ILE A 142 -13.46 -4.82 -16.43
C ILE A 142 -12.73 -5.33 -17.65
N ASP A 143 -12.97 -4.63 -18.76
CA ASP A 143 -12.34 -4.87 -20.06
C ASP A 143 -10.86 -5.29 -19.88
N PRO A 144 -10.46 -6.49 -20.36
CA PRO A 144 -9.12 -7.04 -20.21
C PRO A 144 -8.00 -6.04 -20.55
N ASP A 145 -8.27 -5.08 -21.44
CA ASP A 145 -7.32 -4.07 -21.87
C ASP A 145 -7.04 -3.00 -20.82
N ILE A 146 -8.04 -2.60 -20.03
CA ILE A 146 -7.85 -1.66 -18.90
C ILE A 146 -7.05 -2.34 -17.78
N GLY A 147 -7.35 -3.61 -17.51
CA GLY A 147 -6.60 -4.42 -16.54
C GLY A 147 -5.12 -4.56 -16.95
N ARG A 148 -4.88 -4.83 -18.24
CA ARG A 148 -3.54 -4.94 -18.83
C ARG A 148 -2.79 -3.61 -18.83
N LEU A 149 -3.45 -2.51 -19.17
CA LEU A 149 -2.88 -1.16 -19.16
C LEU A 149 -2.52 -0.71 -17.75
N LEU A 150 -3.40 -0.93 -16.77
CA LEU A 150 -3.11 -0.60 -15.38
C LEU A 150 -1.96 -1.45 -14.84
N ASN A 151 -1.92 -2.74 -15.17
CA ASN A 151 -0.80 -3.60 -14.83
C ASN A 151 0.51 -3.09 -15.47
N LEU A 152 0.52 -2.70 -16.75
CA LEU A 152 1.69 -2.08 -17.39
C LEU A 152 2.09 -0.76 -16.73
N SER A 153 1.13 0.10 -16.37
CA SER A 153 1.38 1.36 -15.65
C SER A 153 1.92 1.19 -14.23
N SER A 154 1.66 0.05 -13.59
CA SER A 154 2.29 -0.27 -12.31
C SER A 154 3.74 -0.70 -12.39
N HIS A 155 4.16 -1.17 -13.55
CA HIS A 155 5.54 -1.55 -13.81
C HIS A 155 6.38 -0.36 -14.28
N ASP A 156 5.76 0.71 -14.80
CA ASP A 156 6.48 1.86 -15.35
C ASP A 156 5.80 3.23 -15.13
N ARG A 157 6.55 4.22 -14.64
CA ARG A 157 6.01 5.57 -14.35
C ARG A 157 5.50 6.28 -15.61
N TRP A 158 6.14 6.03 -16.75
CA TRP A 158 5.74 6.58 -18.05
C TRP A 158 4.41 6.03 -18.57
N ALA A 159 4.03 4.80 -18.18
CA ALA A 159 2.75 4.24 -18.58
C ALA A 159 1.57 4.90 -17.84
N TRP A 160 1.79 5.51 -16.66
CA TRP A 160 0.80 6.38 -16.01
C TRP A 160 0.64 7.72 -16.74
N ASP A 161 1.73 8.30 -17.25
CA ASP A 161 1.67 9.55 -18.00
C ASP A 161 0.97 9.34 -19.36
N LYS A 162 1.28 8.25 -20.06
CA LYS A 162 0.54 7.79 -21.25
C LYS A 162 -0.94 7.52 -20.97
N TYR A 163 -1.29 6.92 -19.83
CA TYR A 163 -2.68 6.70 -19.46
C TYR A 163 -3.44 8.02 -19.26
N ARG A 164 -2.81 9.00 -18.59
CA ARG A 164 -3.41 10.33 -18.41
C ARG A 164 -3.65 11.03 -19.73
N GLU A 165 -2.72 10.90 -20.66
CA GLU A 165 -2.82 11.45 -22.03
C GLU A 165 -3.94 10.80 -22.85
N ILE A 166 -4.09 9.47 -22.76
CA ILE A 166 -5.19 8.74 -23.41
C ILE A 166 -6.56 9.09 -22.81
N LEU A 167 -6.63 9.29 -21.49
CA LEU A 167 -7.87 9.72 -20.84
C LEU A 167 -8.27 11.14 -21.26
N SER A 168 -7.33 12.08 -21.35
CA SER A 168 -7.67 13.44 -21.80
C SER A 168 -8.23 13.45 -23.22
N GLN A 169 -7.72 12.59 -24.10
CA GLN A 169 -8.21 12.46 -25.48
C GLN A 169 -9.59 11.80 -25.61
N ARG A 170 -10.08 11.09 -24.58
CA ARG A 170 -11.38 10.39 -24.62
C ARG A 170 -12.53 11.25 -24.07
N TYR A 171 -12.21 12.27 -23.28
CA TYR A 171 -13.19 13.16 -22.64
C TYR A 171 -13.09 14.62 -23.13
N GLU A 172 -12.30 14.87 -24.18
CA GLU A 172 -12.47 15.98 -25.13
C GLU A 172 -13.36 15.50 -26.28
#